data_AF-A0A967LAM6-F1
#
_entry.id   AF-A0A967LAM6-F1
#
_cell.length_a   1.000
_cell.length_b   1.000
_cell.length_c   1.000
_cell.angle_alpha   90.00
_cell.angle_beta   90.00
_cell.angle_gamma   90.00
#
_symmetry.space_group_name_H-M   'P 1'
#
loop_
_entity.id
_entity.type
_entity.pdbx_description
1 polymer ?
#
loop_
_entity_poly.entity_id
_entity_poly.type
_entity_poly.pdbx_seq_one_letter_code
_entity_poly.pdbx_strand_id
1 'polypeptide(L)'
;ASGASQGMQLALNIGAMLLAFIALIAMLNYGVGTLGGVFGYPDLSLEQILGWILAPLAWCMGVPWADAGAVGSLIGIKTVVNEFVAYLQLAGA
;
A
#
# COMPACT_ATOMS: atom_id res chain seq x y z
N ALA A 1 -19.22 2.40 29.28
CA ALA A 1 -20.11 1.71 28.31
C ALA A 1 -20.10 2.39 26.94
N SER A 2 -20.50 3.67 26.83
CA SER A 2 -20.60 4.37 25.53
C SER A 2 -19.31 4.37 24.71
N GLY A 3 -18.15 4.68 25.33
CA GLY A 3 -16.86 4.66 24.63
C GLY A 3 -16.46 3.27 24.10
N ALA A 4 -16.82 2.18 24.80
CA ALA A 4 -16.55 0.83 24.33
C ALA A 4 -17.42 0.47 23.10
N SER A 5 -18.69 0.90 23.08
CA SER A 5 -19.57 0.70 21.93
C SER A 5 -19.12 1.50 20.70
N GLN A 6 -18.68 2.75 20.89
CA GLN A 6 -18.11 3.56 19.82
C GLN A 6 -16.80 2.96 19.28
N GLY A 7 -15.93 2.49 20.19
CA GLY A 7 -14.70 1.78 19.82
C GLY A 7 -14.97 0.52 19.01
N MET A 8 -15.97 -0.28 19.39
CA MET A 8 -16.36 -1.48 18.65
C MET A 8 -16.85 -1.14 17.24
N GLN A 9 -17.67 -0.11 17.08
CA GLN A 9 -18.16 0.30 15.77
C GLN A 9 -17.02 0.80 14.87
N LEU A 10 -16.08 1.57 15.44
CA LEU A 10 -14.88 2.00 14.72
C LEU A 10 -14.02 0.80 14.28
N ALA A 11 -13.78 -0.16 15.18
CA ALA A 11 -13.00 -1.35 14.88
C ALA A 11 -13.61 -2.20 13.74
N LEU A 12 -14.94 -2.38 13.75
CA LEU A 12 -15.64 -3.09 12.68
C LEU A 12 -15.55 -2.35 11.35
N ASN A 13 -15.71 -1.03 11.35
CA ASN A 13 -15.60 -0.22 10.14
C ASN A 13 -14.19 -0.29 9.54
N ILE A 14 -13.15 -0.18 10.37
CA ILE A 14 -11.75 -0.30 9.92
C ILE A 14 -11.48 -1.73 9.42
N GLY A 15 -11.93 -2.76 10.13
CA GLY A 15 -11.75 -4.15 9.69
C GLY A 15 -12.38 -4.42 8.33
N ALA A 16 -13.62 -3.98 8.10
CA ALA A 16 -14.30 -4.12 6.82
C ALA A 16 -13.61 -3.31 5.71
N MET A 17 -13.20 -2.09 6.01
CA MET A 17 -12.45 -1.23 5.09
C MET A 17 -11.14 -1.90 4.63
N LEU A 18 -10.35 -2.42 5.58
CA LEU A 18 -9.08 -3.09 5.30
C LEU A 18 -9.27 -4.32 4.40
N LEU A 19 -10.26 -5.17 4.69
CA LEU A 19 -10.59 -6.32 3.84
C LEU A 19 -10.91 -5.90 2.40
N ALA A 20 -11.74 -4.85 2.23
CA ALA A 20 -12.10 -4.35 0.91
C ALA A 20 -10.88 -3.80 0.14
N PHE A 21 -10.05 -2.98 0.78
CA PHE A 21 -8.87 -2.42 0.11
C PHE A 21 -7.82 -3.47 -0.21
N ILE A 22 -7.55 -4.43 0.67
CA ILE A 22 -6.60 -5.52 0.40
C ILE A 22 -7.06 -6.33 -0.83
N ALA A 23 -8.36 -6.65 -0.91
CA ALA A 23 -8.92 -7.35 -2.07
C ALA A 23 -8.84 -6.52 -3.35
N LEU A 24 -9.09 -5.21 -3.28
CA LEU A 24 -8.98 -4.30 -4.43
C LEU A 24 -7.52 -4.17 -4.90
N ILE A 25 -6.57 -4.02 -3.98
CA ILE A 25 -5.14 -3.95 -4.30
C ILE A 25 -4.70 -5.26 -4.96
N ALA A 26 -5.10 -6.41 -4.42
CA ALA A 26 -4.80 -7.70 -5.03
C ALA A 26 -5.37 -7.83 -6.45
N MET A 27 -6.59 -7.35 -6.68
CA MET A 27 -7.22 -7.33 -8.01
C MET A 27 -6.49 -6.39 -8.98
N LEU A 28 -6.08 -5.20 -8.51
CA LEU A 28 -5.28 -4.27 -9.31
C LEU A 28 -3.90 -4.86 -9.63
N ASN A 29 -3.24 -5.49 -8.66
CA ASN A 29 -1.94 -6.16 -8.85
C ASN A 29 -2.06 -7.29 -9.87
N TYR A 30 -3.15 -8.06 -9.86
CA TYR A 30 -3.40 -9.04 -10.91
C TYR A 30 -3.55 -8.39 -12.30
N GLY A 31 -4.30 -7.29 -12.40
CA GLY A 31 -4.45 -6.55 -13.67
C GLY A 31 -3.13 -5.95 -14.17
N VAL A 32 -2.36 -5.33 -13.27
CA VAL A 32 -1.05 -4.73 -13.57
C VAL A 32 -0.02 -5.79 -13.92
N GLY A 33 0.03 -6.91 -13.19
CA GLY A 33 0.96 -8.01 -13.46
C GLY A 33 0.66 -8.72 -14.77
N THR A 34 -0.62 -8.89 -15.12
CA THR A 34 -1.00 -9.47 -16.44
C THR A 34 -0.60 -8.55 -17.60
N LEU A 35 -0.83 -7.24 -17.47
CA LEU A 35 -0.36 -6.26 -18.46
C LEU A 35 1.17 -6.20 -18.50
N GLY A 36 1.83 -6.16 -17.35
CA GLY A 36 3.28 -6.17 -17.22
C GLY A 36 3.90 -7.41 -17.86
N GLY A 37 3.28 -8.58 -17.70
CA GLY A 37 3.68 -9.84 -18.32
C GLY A 37 3.75 -9.77 -19.85
N VAL A 38 2.86 -9.02 -20.50
CA VAL A 38 2.92 -8.76 -21.95
C VAL A 38 4.19 -7.99 -22.34
N PHE A 39 4.70 -7.15 -21.44
CA PHE A 39 5.93 -6.37 -21.61
C PHE A 39 7.18 -7.01 -20.99
N GLY A 40 7.08 -8.25 -20.48
CA GLY A 40 8.19 -8.98 -19.85
C GLY A 40 8.38 -8.74 -18.34
N TYR A 41 7.41 -8.09 -17.68
CA TYR A 41 7.39 -7.82 -16.23
C TYR A 41 6.18 -8.49 -15.56
N PRO A 42 6.16 -9.83 -15.43
CA PRO A 42 5.00 -10.55 -14.87
C PRO A 42 4.74 -10.26 -13.40
N ASP A 43 5.77 -9.86 -12.64
CA ASP A 43 5.69 -9.58 -11.20
C ASP A 43 5.42 -8.09 -10.90
N LEU A 44 4.99 -7.32 -11.90
CA LEU A 44 4.71 -5.89 -11.74
C LEU A 44 3.50 -5.69 -10.82
N SER A 45 3.67 -4.84 -9.81
CA SER A 45 2.62 -4.52 -8.84
C SER A 45 2.42 -3.01 -8.71
N LEU A 46 1.28 -2.61 -8.16
CA LEU A 46 0.95 -1.23 -7.85
C LEU A 46 1.95 -0.62 -6.87
N GLU A 47 2.36 -1.41 -5.86
CA GLU A 47 3.38 -1.03 -4.88
C GLU A 47 4.71 -0.70 -5.54
N GLN A 48 5.14 -1.48 -6.53
CA GLN A 48 6.39 -1.24 -7.26
C GLN A 48 6.31 0.03 -8.10
N ILE A 49 5.19 0.23 -8.81
CA ILE A 49 4.96 1.43 -9.62
C ILE A 49 5.00 2.68 -8.74
N LEU A 50 4.27 2.67 -7.62
CA LEU A 50 4.28 3.76 -6.65
C LEU A 50 5.67 3.96 -6.04
N GLY A 51 6.38 2.87 -5.76
CA GLY A 51 7.77 2.88 -5.30
C GLY A 51 8.70 3.60 -6.25
N TRP A 52 8.63 3.34 -7.55
CA TRP A 52 9.46 4.03 -8.54
C TRP A 52 9.10 5.50 -8.70
N ILE A 53 7.80 5.81 -8.71
CA ILE A 53 7.31 7.20 -8.85
C ILE A 53 7.71 8.05 -7.64
N LEU A 54 7.67 7.49 -6.44
CA LEU A 54 7.89 8.21 -5.19
C LEU A 54 9.26 8.00 -4.56
N ALA A 55 10.13 7.16 -5.14
CA ALA A 55 11.52 7.03 -4.73
C ALA A 55 12.28 8.38 -4.70
N PRO A 56 12.12 9.29 -5.68
CA PRO A 56 12.76 10.60 -5.61
C PRO A 56 12.31 11.41 -4.38
N LEU A 57 11.02 11.33 -4.01
CA LEU A 57 10.49 11.98 -2.81
C LEU A 57 11.07 11.36 -1.54
N ALA A 58 11.14 10.03 -1.47
CA ALA A 58 11.75 9.33 -0.34
C ALA A 58 13.24 9.68 -0.17
N TRP A 59 13.97 9.77 -1.28
CA TRP A 59 15.37 10.19 -1.29
C TRP A 59 15.55 11.64 -0.81
N CYS A 60 14.69 12.56 -1.25
CA CYS A 60 14.69 13.94 -0.77
C CYS A 60 14.41 14.07 0.75
N MET A 61 13.75 13.08 1.36
CA MET A 61 13.55 13.01 2.81
C MET A 61 14.72 12.38 3.57
N GLY A 62 15.82 12.03 2.89
CA GLY A 62 17.05 11.51 3.49
C GLY A 62 17.17 9.99 3.50
N VAL A 63 16.26 9.27 2.82
CA VAL A 63 16.35 7.80 2.69
C VAL A 63 17.49 7.43 1.72
N PRO A 64 18.39 6.49 2.05
CA PRO A 64 19.38 5.99 1.11
C PRO A 64 18.73 5.49 -0.19
N TRP A 65 19.36 5.74 -1.34
CA TRP A 65 18.77 5.37 -2.65
C TRP A 65 18.40 3.89 -2.75
N ALA A 66 19.17 3.00 -2.10
CA ALA A 66 18.89 1.57 -2.04
C ALA A 66 17.53 1.24 -1.40
N ASP A 67 17.07 2.04 -0.44
CA ASP A 67 15.82 1.85 0.30
C ASP A 67 14.70 2.78 -0.19
N ALA A 68 15.03 3.75 -1.04
CA ALA A 68 14.11 4.80 -1.48
C ALA A 68 12.89 4.23 -2.24
N GLY A 69 13.07 3.13 -2.99
CA GLY A 69 11.95 2.45 -3.66
C GLY A 69 10.96 1.82 -2.67
N ALA A 70 11.47 1.14 -1.64
CA ALA A 70 10.63 0.53 -0.61
C ALA A 70 9.88 1.59 0.21
N VAL A 71 10.58 2.66 0.63
CA VAL A 71 9.93 3.76 1.36
C VAL A 71 8.96 4.54 0.46
N GLY A 72 9.31 4.76 -0.81
CA GLY A 72 8.43 5.35 -1.83
C GLY A 72 7.12 4.60 -1.97
N SER A 73 7.18 3.26 -1.93
CA SER A 73 6.00 2.40 -2.01
C SER A 73 5.06 2.63 -0.82
N LEU A 74 5.60 2.66 0.40
CA LEU A 74 4.83 2.94 1.61
C LEU A 74 4.19 4.33 1.61
N ILE A 75 4.93 5.34 1.11
CA ILE A 75 4.38 6.70 0.94
C ILE A 75 3.22 6.67 -0.06
N GLY A 76 3.39 5.97 -1.18
CA GLY A 76 2.34 5.87 -2.20
C GLY A 76 1.08 5.19 -1.69
N ILE A 77 1.22 4.05 -1.00
CA ILE A 77 0.08 3.34 -0.42
C ILE A 77 -0.60 4.19 0.64
N LYS A 78 0.16 4.91 1.48
CA LYS A 78 -0.41 5.87 2.43
C LYS A 78 -1.22 6.97 1.75
N THR A 79 -0.74 7.49 0.61
CA THR A 79 -1.38 8.60 -0.10
C THR A 79 -2.59 8.17 -0.93
N VAL A 80 -2.50 7.04 -1.63
CA VAL A 80 -3.55 6.57 -2.55
C VAL A 80 -4.62 5.75 -1.80
N VAL A 81 -4.23 5.01 -0.77
CA VAL A 81 -5.11 4.14 0.02
C VAL A 81 -5.38 4.77 1.37
N ASN A 82 -4.51 4.56 2.36
CA ASN A 82 -4.57 5.13 3.70
C ASN A 82 -3.34 4.70 4.54
N GLU A 83 -3.03 5.43 5.62
CA GLU A 83 -2.00 5.07 6.60
C GLU A 83 -2.15 3.69 7.24
N PHE A 84 -3.37 3.22 7.55
CA PHE A 84 -3.58 1.92 8.19
C PHE A 84 -3.08 0.77 7.31
N VAL A 85 -3.33 0.84 5.99
CA VAL A 85 -2.87 -0.18 5.04
C VAL A 85 -1.34 -0.11 4.88
N ALA A 86 -0.78 1.10 4.77
CA ALA A 86 0.67 1.28 4.67
C ALA A 86 1.42 0.72 5.89
N TYR A 87 0.86 0.89 7.10
CA TYR A 87 1.46 0.34 8.31
C TYR A 87 1.36 -1.19 8.38
N LEU A 88 0.30 -1.81 7.87
CA LEU A 88 0.22 -3.28 7.77
C LEU A 88 1.31 -3.84 6.86
N GLN A 89 1.52 -3.23 5.69
CA GLN A 89 2.58 -3.64 4.77
C GLN A 89 3.98 -3.45 5.39
N LEU A 90 4.21 -2.34 6.11
CA LEU A 90 5.47 -2.12 6.82
C LEU A 90 5.72 -3.17 7.91
N ALA A 91 4.66 -3.64 8.57
CA ALA A 91 4.74 -4.68 9.59
C ALA A 91 5.01 -6.09 8.99
N GLY A 92 5.01 -6.23 7.67
CA GLY A 92 5.20 -7.52 6.99
C GLY A 92 3.96 -8.41 7.00
N ALA A 93 2.77 -7.82 7.17
CA ALA A 93 1.48 -8.50 7.13
C ALA A 93 0.88 -8.55 5.71
#